data_AF-A0A820NM83-F1
#
_entry.id   AF-A0A820NM83-F1
#
_cell.length_a   1.000
_cell.length_b   1.000
_cell.length_c   1.000
_cell.angle_alpha   90.00
_cell.angle_beta   90.00
_cell.angle_gamma   90.00
#
_symmetry.space_group_name_H-M   'P 1'
#
loop_
_entity.id
_entity.type
_entity.pdbx_description
1 polymer ?
#
loop_
_entity_poly.entity_id
_entity_poly.type
_entity_poly.pdbx_seq_one_letter_code
_entity_poly.pdbx_strand_id
1 'polypeptide(L)' 'QVGEDKCGYLEDRRPASNCDPYAVTDIIVRTVCLNEKDTES' A
#
# COMPACT_ATOMS: atom_id res chain seq x y z
N GLN A 1 9.66 12.39 -17.15
CA GLN A 1 8.54 12.65 -16.22
C GLN A 1 7.57 11.48 -16.31
N VAL A 2 7.60 10.56 -15.32
CA VAL A 2 6.77 9.36 -15.04
C VAL A 2 6.18 8.60 -16.25
N GLY A 3 5.39 9.25 -17.10
CA GLY A 3 4.89 8.70 -18.35
C GLY A 3 5.97 8.33 -19.37
N GLU A 4 7.07 9.11 -19.42
CA GLU A 4 8.22 8.80 -20.30
C GLU A 4 9.12 7.70 -19.72
N ASP A 5 9.36 7.74 -18.41
CA ASP A 5 10.32 6.87 -17.72
C ASP A 5 9.71 5.50 -17.34
N LYS A 6 8.37 5.36 -17.48
CA LYS A 6 7.56 4.20 -17.10
C LYS A 6 7.79 3.70 -15.67
N CYS A 7 8.34 4.55 -14.81
CA CYS A 7 8.57 4.29 -13.41
C CYS A 7 8.00 5.44 -12.58
N GLY A 8 7.53 5.10 -11.38
CA GLY A 8 6.88 6.03 -10.47
C GLY A 8 6.49 5.32 -9.18
N TYR A 9 5.73 6.02 -8.33
CA TYR A 9 5.19 5.48 -7.09
C TYR A 9 3.66 5.61 -7.08
N LEU A 10 3.01 4.70 -6.36
CA LEU A 10 1.59 4.82 -6.04
C LEU A 10 1.45 5.59 -4.73
N GLU A 11 0.60 6.62 -4.71
CA GLU A 11 0.26 7.36 -3.50
C GLU A 11 -1.12 6.93 -3.00
N ASP A 12 -1.14 6.14 -1.92
CA ASP A 12 -2.39 5.76 -1.26
C ASP A 12 -2.84 6.88 -0.30
N ARG A 13 -3.83 7.66 -0.72
CA ARG A 13 -4.38 8.80 0.05
C ARG A 13 -5.59 8.41 0.91
N ARG A 14 -5.88 7.12 1.05
CA ARG A 14 -6.98 6.59 1.89
C ARG A 14 -6.70 6.63 3.41
N PRO A 15 -5.46 6.47 3.91
CA PRO A 15 -5.21 6.46 5.35
C PRO A 15 -5.58 7.79 6.00
N ALA A 16 -6.38 7.74 7.07
CA ALA A 16 -6.73 8.91 7.86
C ALA A 16 -5.49 9.47 8.58
N SER A 17 -5.47 10.77 8.88
CA SER A 17 -4.31 11.42 9.52
C SER A 17 -3.93 10.87 10.90
N ASN A 18 -4.81 10.08 11.53
CA ASN A 18 -4.61 9.43 12.82
C ASN A 18 -4.31 7.92 12.70
N CYS A 19 -4.13 7.39 11.47
CA CYS A 19 -3.82 5.98 11.28
C CYS A 19 -2.46 5.64 11.92
N ASP A 20 -2.34 4.41 12.42
CA ASP A 20 -1.05 3.90 12.86
C ASP A 20 -0.15 3.68 11.62
N PRO A 21 0.98 4.39 11.51
CA PRO A 21 1.87 4.26 10.35
C PRO A 21 2.36 2.83 10.16
N TYR A 22 2.60 2.07 11.24
CA TYR A 22 3.10 0.70 11.13
C TYR A 22 2.04 -0.25 10.58
N ALA A 23 0.82 -0.17 11.11
CA ALA A 23 -0.30 -0.95 10.60
C ALA A 23 -0.56 -0.68 9.10
N VAL A 24 -0.52 0.60 8.69
CA VAL A 24 -0.72 0.97 7.28
C VAL A 24 0.38 0.41 6.39
N THR A 25 1.65 0.56 6.79
CA THR A 25 2.76 0.02 5.99
C THR A 25 2.71 -1.50 5.89
N ASP A 26 2.37 -2.20 6.97
CA ASP A 26 2.29 -3.66 7.01
C ASP A 26 1.19 -4.17 6.07
N ILE A 27 -0.01 -3.57 6.10
CA ILE A 27 -1.12 -3.94 5.20
C ILE A 27 -0.77 -3.70 3.73
N ILE A 28 -0.12 -2.58 3.40
CA ILE A 28 0.29 -2.27 2.02
C ILE A 28 1.28 -3.33 1.52
N VAL A 29 2.30 -3.67 2.31
CA VAL A 29 3.31 -4.67 1.92
C VAL A 29 2.70 -6.06 1.79
N ARG A 30 1.88 -6.48 2.75
CA ARG A 30 1.20 -7.79 2.72
C ARG A 30 0.32 -7.95 1.49
N THR A 31 -0.46 -6.91 1.17
CA THR A 31 -1.41 -6.96 0.04
C THR A 31 -0.68 -6.91 -1.31
N VAL A 32 0.29 -6.00 -1.48
CA VAL A 32 0.90 -5.73 -2.79
C VAL A 32 2.07 -6.66 -3.09
N CYS A 33 2.88 -7.00 -2.09
CA CYS A 33 4.10 -7.78 -2.30
C CYS A 33 3.96 -9.25 -1.89
N LEU A 34 3.13 -9.55 -0.89
CA LEU A 34 2.99 -10.90 -0.35
C LEU A 34 1.72 -11.62 -0.81
N ASN A 35 0.80 -10.92 -1.51
CA ASN A 35 -0.47 -11.45 -2.02
C ASN A 35 -1.28 -12.19 -0.93
N GLU A 36 -1.15 -11.74 0.32
CA GLU A 36 -1.96 -12.23 1.43
C GLU A 36 -3.41 -11.81 1.18
N LYS A 37 -4.31 -12.79 1.21
CA LYS A 37 -5.75 -12.54 1.21
C LYS A 37 -6.22 -12.77 2.63
N ASP A 38 -7.05 -11.87 3.13
CA ASP A 38 -7.81 -12.09 4.36
C ASP A 38 -8.56 -13.41 4.18
N THR A 39 -8.00 -14.46 4.77
CA THR A 39 -8.64 -15.77 4.82
C THR A 39 -9.58 -15.65 5.99
N GLU A 40 -10.82 -15.26 5.70
CA GLU A 40 -11.91 -15.26 6.67
C GLU A 40 -11.93 -16.64 7.37
N SER A 41 -11.72 -16.64 8.69
CA SER A 41 -12.06 -17.75 9.58
C SER A 41 -13.41 -17.48 10.23
#